data_AF-A0A2M6XBZ7-F1
#
_entry.id   AF-A0A2M6XBZ7-F1
#
_cell.length_a   1.000
_cell.length_b   1.000
_cell.length_c   1.000
_cell.angle_alpha   90.00
_cell.angle_beta   90.00
_cell.angle_gamma   90.00
#
_symmetry.space_group_name_H-M   'P 1'
#
loop_
_entity.id
_entity.type
_entity.pdbx_description
1 polymer ?
#
loop_
_entity_poly.entity_id
_entity_poly.type
_entity_poly.pdbx_seq_one_letter_code
_entity_poly.pdbx_strand_id
1 'polypeptide(L)'
;MFYYVYILLSEKDNKRYIGFTDNLRRRIEEHSGKLVVSTRHRIPLKLIYYEACLDKKDAKRREKYLKGQWGYKFINKRLENFYQNL
;
A
#
# COMPACT_ATOMS: atom_id res chain seq x y z
N MET A 1 13.79 -2.20 -14.76
CA MET A 1 12.55 -1.54 -14.29
C MET A 1 12.17 -2.15 -12.96
N PHE A 2 11.76 -1.38 -11.97
CA PHE A 2 11.29 -1.91 -10.68
C PHE A 2 9.77 -2.06 -10.66
N TYR A 3 9.27 -2.99 -9.85
CA TYR A 3 7.87 -3.16 -9.49
C TYR A 3 7.70 -2.87 -8.02
N TYR A 4 6.69 -2.09 -7.66
CA TYR A 4 6.46 -1.61 -6.31
C TYR A 4 5.22 -2.27 -5.71
N VAL A 5 5.35 -2.76 -4.49
CA VAL A 5 4.21 -3.09 -3.62
C VAL A 5 4.07 -1.96 -2.62
N TYR A 6 2.88 -1.44 -2.42
CA TYR A 6 2.66 -0.26 -1.58
C TYR A 6 1.48 -0.42 -0.65
N ILE A 7 1.52 0.34 0.44
CA ILE A 7 0.45 0.42 1.44
C ILE A 7 0.05 1.88 1.61
N LEU A 8 -1.22 2.15 1.36
CA LEU A 8 -1.87 3.42 1.67
C LEU A 8 -2.69 3.26 2.94
N LEU A 9 -2.68 4.26 3.82
CA LEU A 9 -3.60 4.37 4.94
C LEU A 9 -4.65 5.42 4.60
N SER A 10 -5.91 5.06 4.70
CA SER A 10 -7.00 6.05 4.61
C SER A 10 -7.16 6.74 5.95
N GLU A 11 -7.01 8.06 5.96
CA GLU A 11 -7.20 8.90 7.16
C GLU A 11 -8.69 9.05 7.50
N LYS A 12 -9.58 8.66 6.57
CA LYS A 12 -11.03 8.68 6.77
C LYS A 12 -11.55 7.48 7.57
N ASP A 13 -11.00 6.30 7.33
CA ASP A 13 -11.49 5.04 7.92
C ASP A 13 -10.43 4.24 8.69
N ASN A 14 -9.21 4.77 8.79
CA ASN A 14 -8.05 4.13 9.41
C ASN A 14 -7.73 2.72 8.89
N LYS A 15 -8.22 2.38 7.69
CA LYS A 15 -7.96 1.09 7.04
C LYS A 15 -6.90 1.25 5.98
N ARG A 16 -6.10 0.20 5.80
CA ARG A 16 -5.06 0.15 4.77
C ARG A 16 -5.63 -0.25 3.41
N TYR A 17 -4.93 0.10 2.36
CA TYR A 17 -5.08 -0.44 1.01
C TYR A 17 -3.70 -0.93 0.55
N ILE A 18 -3.65 -2.12 -0.01
CA ILE A 18 -2.41 -2.75 -0.47
C ILE A 18 -2.54 -3.00 -1.97
N GLY A 19 -1.57 -2.50 -2.73
CA GLY A 19 -1.55 -2.64 -4.19
C GLY A 19 -0.14 -2.85 -4.71
N PHE A 20 -0.05 -3.08 -6.03
CA PHE A 20 1.22 -3.10 -6.75
C PHE A 20 1.15 -2.21 -8.00
N THR A 21 2.31 -1.74 -8.48
CA THR A 21 2.44 -0.90 -9.69
C THR A 21 3.88 -0.95 -10.22
N ASP A 22 4.10 -0.61 -11.49
CA ASP A 22 5.43 -0.34 -12.06
C ASP A 22 5.86 1.13 -11.88
N ASN A 23 4.92 2.02 -11.54
CA ASN A 23 5.17 3.43 -11.28
C ASN A 23 4.42 3.87 -10.01
N LEU A 24 5.17 4.03 -8.91
CA LEU A 24 4.62 4.37 -7.61
C LEU A 24 4.04 5.79 -7.56
N ARG A 25 4.75 6.77 -8.14
CA ARG A 25 4.33 8.18 -8.14
C ARG A 25 3.01 8.37 -8.87
N ARG A 26 2.92 7.89 -10.12
CA ARG A 26 1.68 7.92 -10.92
C ARG A 26 0.52 7.29 -10.14
N ARG A 27 0.77 6.15 -9.50
CA ARG A 27 -0.29 5.43 -8.80
C ARG A 27 -0.82 6.20 -7.59
N ILE A 28 0.04 6.88 -6.85
CA ILE A 28 -0.38 7.73 -5.72
C ILE A 28 -1.23 8.91 -6.21
N GLU A 29 -0.83 9.54 -7.32
CA GLU A 29 -1.60 10.61 -7.95
C GLU A 29 -2.99 10.13 -8.41
N GLU A 30 -3.09 8.94 -9.01
CA GLU A 30 -4.38 8.31 -9.38
C GLU A 30 -5.30 8.09 -8.15
N HIS A 31 -4.73 7.63 -7.03
CA HIS A 31 -5.48 7.44 -5.79
C HIS A 31 -5.97 8.76 -5.22
N SER A 32 -5.12 9.79 -5.18
CA SER A 32 -5.47 11.13 -4.72
C SER A 32 -6.50 11.81 -5.63
N GLY A 33 -6.43 11.56 -6.94
CA GLY A 33 -7.35 12.09 -7.96
C GLY A 33 -8.69 11.36 -8.07
N LYS A 34 -9.04 10.46 -7.14
CA LYS A 34 -10.29 9.65 -7.17
C LYS A 34 -10.43 8.73 -8.39
N LEU A 35 -9.36 8.48 -9.13
CA LEU A 35 -9.38 7.66 -10.35
C LEU A 35 -9.45 6.16 -10.04
N VAL A 36 -9.10 5.75 -8.80
CA VAL A 36 -9.13 4.36 -8.37
C VAL A 36 -10.44 4.04 -7.64
N VAL A 37 -11.32 3.26 -8.27
CA VAL A 37 -12.66 2.89 -7.76
C VAL A 37 -12.62 2.33 -6.34
N SER A 38 -11.65 1.46 -6.03
CA SER A 38 -11.56 0.80 -4.72
C SER A 38 -11.21 1.74 -3.56
N THR A 39 -10.69 2.94 -3.83
CA THR A 39 -10.27 3.88 -2.79
C THR A 39 -10.87 5.28 -2.93
N ARG A 40 -11.57 5.59 -4.02
CA ARG A 40 -12.11 6.95 -4.29
C ARG A 40 -12.99 7.50 -3.17
N HIS A 41 -13.68 6.62 -2.42
CA HIS A 41 -14.54 6.99 -1.29
C HIS A 41 -13.83 7.04 0.07
N ARG A 42 -12.53 6.71 0.10
CA ARG A 42 -11.68 6.52 1.28
C ARG A 42 -10.53 7.53 1.35
N ILE A 43 -10.59 8.60 0.57
CA ILE A 43 -9.61 9.69 0.58
C ILE A 43 -9.85 10.57 1.82
N PRO A 44 -8.82 11.20 2.42
CA PRO A 44 -7.41 11.19 2.02
C PRO A 44 -6.65 9.89 2.31
N LEU A 45 -5.68 9.57 1.43
CA LEU A 45 -4.85 8.37 1.49
C LEU A 45 -3.38 8.77 1.65
N LYS A 46 -2.75 8.30 2.72
CA LYS A 46 -1.33 8.53 3.01
C LYS A 46 -0.51 7.31 2.61
N LEU A 47 0.56 7.49 1.84
CA LEU A 47 1.53 6.41 1.62
C LEU A 47 2.33 6.20 2.91
N ILE A 48 2.24 5.00 3.47
CA ILE A 48 2.89 4.67 4.76
C ILE A 48 4.01 3.64 4.60
N TYR A 49 4.03 2.90 3.48
CA TYR A 49 5.04 1.88 3.22
C TYR A 49 5.09 1.49 1.74
N TYR A 50 6.26 1.13 1.24
CA TYR A 50 6.43 0.45 -0.05
C TYR A 50 7.68 -0.42 -0.09
N GLU A 51 7.69 -1.40 -1.00
CA GLU A 51 8.82 -2.27 -1.32
C GLU A 51 9.04 -2.28 -2.83
N ALA A 52 10.29 -2.39 -3.27
CA ALA A 52 10.66 -2.50 -4.68
C ALA A 52 11.18 -3.91 -4.99
N CYS A 53 10.73 -4.49 -6.10
CA CYS A 53 11.16 -5.78 -6.62
C CYS A 53 11.67 -5.61 -8.06
N LEU A 54 12.69 -6.38 -8.44
CA LEU A 54 13.15 -6.43 -9.84
C LEU A 54 12.21 -7.26 -10.71
N ASP A 55 11.65 -8.34 -10.16
CA ASP A 55 10.73 -9.23 -10.86
C ASP A 55 9.25 -8.92 -10.53
N LYS A 56 8.39 -9.03 -11.55
CA LYS A 56 6.96 -8.74 -11.43
C LYS A 56 6.21 -9.79 -10.63
N LYS A 57 6.58 -11.07 -10.76
CA LYS A 57 5.95 -12.18 -10.04
C LYS A 57 6.31 -12.10 -8.55
N ASP A 58 7.51 -11.66 -8.22
CA ASP A 58 7.93 -11.39 -6.85
C ASP A 58 7.08 -10.29 -6.21
N ALA A 59 6.90 -9.15 -6.89
CA ALA A 59 6.01 -8.09 -6.41
C ALA A 59 4.57 -8.59 -6.20
N LYS A 60 4.01 -9.35 -7.14
CA LYS A 60 2.65 -9.92 -7.01
C LYS A 60 2.53 -10.92 -5.87
N ARG A 61 3.52 -11.81 -5.70
CA ARG A 61 3.55 -12.77 -4.58
C ARG A 61 3.62 -12.03 -3.26
N ARG A 62 4.41 -10.96 -3.19
CA ARG A 62 4.55 -10.12 -2.02
C ARG A 62 3.26 -9.36 -1.69
N GLU A 63 2.61 -8.76 -2.68
CA GLU A 63 1.29 -8.12 -2.53
C GLU A 63 0.26 -9.11 -1.96
N LYS A 64 0.19 -10.34 -2.52
CA LYS A 64 -0.71 -11.39 -2.03
C LYS A 64 -0.43 -11.77 -0.58
N TYR A 65 0.86 -11.94 -0.22
CA TYR A 65 1.25 -12.21 1.16
C TYR A 65 0.81 -11.08 2.10
N LEU A 66 1.06 -9.82 1.72
CA LEU A 66 0.75 -8.64 2.54
C LEU A 66 -0.75 -8.46 2.79
N LYS A 67 -1.61 -8.93 1.87
CA LYS A 67 -3.08 -8.99 2.04
C LYS A 67 -3.55 -10.10 2.98
N GLY A 68 -2.70 -11.08 3.31
CA GLY A 68 -3.03 -12.19 4.22
C GLY A 68 -2.80 -11.86 5.69
N GLN A 69 -3.24 -12.75 6.59
CA GLN A 69 -3.11 -12.56 8.06
C GLN A 69 -1.64 -12.43 8.51
N TRP A 70 -0.75 -13.25 7.96
CA TRP A 70 0.69 -13.16 8.26
C TRP A 70 1.30 -11.85 7.77
N GLY A 71 0.90 -11.40 6.58
CA GLY A 71 1.26 -10.10 6.06
C GLY A 71 0.77 -8.93 6.92
N TYR A 72 -0.46 -9.03 7.42
CA TYR A 72 -1.01 -8.04 8.35
C TYR A 72 -0.17 -7.93 9.63
N LYS A 73 0.15 -9.06 10.26
CA LYS A 73 1.03 -9.11 11.45
C LYS A 73 2.42 -8.54 11.14
N PHE A 74 2.99 -8.91 10.00
CA PHE A 74 4.28 -8.39 9.54
C PHE A 74 4.27 -6.87 9.44
N ILE A 75 3.26 -6.27 8.79
CA ILE A 75 3.20 -4.81 8.62
C ILE A 75 2.96 -4.09 9.95
N ASN A 76 2.13 -4.63 10.83
CA ASN A 76 1.95 -4.05 12.17
C ASN A 76 3.27 -3.97 12.93
N LYS A 77 4.06 -5.04 12.88
CA LYS A 77 5.39 -5.05 13.52
C LYS A 77 6.37 -4.15 12.79
N ARG A 78 6.37 -4.16 11.45
CA ARG A 78 7.28 -3.35 10.63
C ARG A 78 7.08 -1.85 10.80
N LEU A 79 5.84 -1.42 11.07
CA LEU A 79 5.44 -0.02 11.21
C LEU A 79 4.99 0.30 12.64
N GLU A 80 5.51 -0.42 13.64
CA GLU A 80 5.12 -0.29 15.05
C GLU A 80 5.21 1.17 15.54
N ASN A 81 6.35 1.84 15.32
CA ASN A 81 6.53 3.24 15.70
C ASN A 81 5.61 4.19 14.94
N PHE A 82 5.28 3.90 13.68
CA PHE A 82 4.35 4.74 12.94
C PHE A 82 2.94 4.66 13.54
N TYR A 83 2.49 3.46 13.96
CA TYR A 83 1.18 3.30 14.61
C TYR A 83 1.12 3.83 16.03
N GLN A 84 2.24 3.88 16.76
CA GLN A 84 2.27 4.51 18.09
C GLN A 84 2.10 6.04 18.04
N ASN A 85 2.41 6.66 16.90
CA ASN A 85 2.37 8.11 16.70
C ASN A 85 1.18 8.56 15.82
N LEU A 86 0.15 7.72 15.70
CA LEU A 86 -1.01 7.91 14.82
C LEU A 86 -2.23 8.33 15.64
#